data_AF-A0A0F0KIU1-F1
#
_entry.id   AF-A0A0F0KIU1-F1
#
_cell.length_a   1.000
_cell.length_b   1.000
_cell.length_c   1.000
_cell.angle_alpha   90.00
_cell.angle_beta   90.00
_cell.angle_gamma   90.00
#
_symmetry.space_group_name_H-M   'P 1'
#
loop_
_entity.id
_entity.type
_entity.pdbx_description
1 polymer ?
#
loop_
_entity_poly.entity_id
_entity_poly.type
_entity_poly.pdbx_seq_one_letter_code
_entity_poly.pdbx_strand_id
1 'polypeptide(L)'
;MDRVAALALLAYGLWNVMTSIGQFLNPATLMDMMLQAVGISGSFSNYDQAKTWGIVACVALIVGWLATAAWTVLRLRRGRLAWWVPVLGGAVFVTLATICMMVPFFSDPAVVSFLNGQLKK
;
A
#
# COMPACT_ATOMS: atom_id res chain seq x y z
N MET A 1 -9.06 23.29 16.95
CA MET A 1 -8.98 22.83 15.54
C MET A 1 -8.10 21.59 15.38
N ASP A 2 -6.93 21.52 16.02
CA ASP A 2 -5.97 20.41 15.84
C ASP A 2 -6.50 19.00 16.17
N ARG A 3 -7.38 18.88 17.17
CA ARG A 3 -7.97 17.59 17.55
C ARG A 3 -8.91 17.05 16.47
N VAL A 4 -9.70 17.93 15.86
CA VAL A 4 -10.64 17.56 14.80
C VAL A 4 -9.88 17.16 13.53
N ALA A 5 -8.84 17.92 13.16
CA ALA A 5 -7.99 17.58 12.03
C ALA A 5 -7.28 16.23 12.21
N ALA A 6 -6.70 15.98 13.38
CA ALA A 6 -6.06 14.70 13.68
C ALA A 6 -7.05 13.51 13.62
N LEU A 7 -8.26 13.67 14.17
CA LEU A 7 -9.30 12.64 14.11
C LEU A 7 -9.80 12.40 12.67
N ALA A 8 -10.00 13.47 11.89
CA ALA A 8 -10.39 13.38 10.49
C ALA A 8 -9.33 12.66 9.66
N LEU A 9 -8.04 12.96 9.88
CA LEU A 9 -6.93 12.28 9.21
C LEU A 9 -6.82 10.80 9.59
N LEU A 10 -7.07 10.46 10.86
CA LEU A 10 -7.11 9.04 11.28
C LEU A 10 -8.27 8.29 10.63
N ALA A 11 -9.45 8.90 10.56
CA ALA A 11 -10.61 8.32 9.90
C ALA A 11 -10.37 8.12 8.39
N TYR A 12 -9.82 9.14 7.72
CA TYR A 12 -9.42 9.04 6.33
C TYR A 12 -8.35 7.97 6.11
N GLY A 13 -7.34 7.92 6.98
CA GLY A 13 -6.31 6.88 6.94
C GLY A 13 -6.89 5.48 7.11
N LEU A 14 -7.88 5.30 7.99
CA LEU A 14 -8.55 4.01 8.18
C LEU A 14 -9.30 3.59 6.92
N TRP A 15 -10.05 4.53 6.33
CA TRP A 15 -10.73 4.31 5.06
C TRP A 15 -9.75 3.85 3.97
N ASN A 16 -8.63 4.57 3.83
CA ASN A 16 -7.58 4.22 2.86
C ASN A 16 -6.99 2.82 3.10
N VAL A 17 -6.77 2.43 4.37
CA VAL A 17 -6.28 1.09 4.70
C VAL A 17 -7.30 0.02 4.32
N MET A 18 -8.58 0.23 4.62
CA MET A 18 -9.64 -0.72 4.25
C MET A 18 -9.77 -0.89 2.73
N THR A 19 -9.72 0.20 1.97
CA THR A 19 -9.77 0.14 0.50
C THR A 19 -8.53 -0.55 -0.07
N SER A 20 -7.34 -0.24 0.47
CA SER A 20 -6.07 -0.85 0.03
C SER A 20 -6.04 -2.35 0.30
N ILE A 21 -6.53 -2.80 1.46
CA ILE A 21 -6.63 -4.23 1.78
C ILE A 21 -7.52 -4.94 0.75
N GLY A 22 -8.67 -4.37 0.41
CA GLY A 22 -9.54 -4.93 -0.63
C GLY A 22 -8.83 -5.10 -1.98
N GLN A 23 -8.02 -4.12 -2.37
CA GLN A 23 -7.22 -4.18 -3.60
C GLN A 23 -6.13 -5.26 -3.52
N PHE A 24 -5.41 -5.35 -2.40
CA PHE A 24 -4.31 -6.32 -2.22
C PHE A 24 -4.80 -7.75 -2.07
N LEU A 25 -6.04 -7.96 -1.61
CA LEU A 25 -6.68 -9.28 -1.58
C LEU A 25 -7.13 -9.77 -2.96
N ASN A 26 -7.16 -8.88 -3.97
CA ASN A 26 -7.34 -9.23 -5.38
C ASN A 26 -6.09 -8.86 -6.19
N PRO A 27 -4.95 -9.51 -5.91
CA PRO A 27 -3.68 -9.15 -6.54
C PRO A 27 -3.70 -9.39 -8.04
N ALA A 28 -4.55 -10.30 -8.53
CA ALA A 28 -4.65 -10.60 -9.95
C ALA A 28 -5.11 -9.38 -10.76
N THR A 29 -6.22 -8.78 -10.33
CA THR A 29 -6.79 -7.61 -11.01
C THR A 29 -5.82 -6.42 -10.92
N LEU A 30 -5.17 -6.23 -9.77
CA LEU A 30 -4.21 -5.16 -9.57
C LEU A 30 -2.98 -5.31 -10.48
N MET A 31 -2.40 -6.50 -10.54
CA MET A 31 -1.17 -6.74 -11.32
C MET A 31 -1.43 -6.67 -12.83
N ASP A 32 -2.56 -7.18 -13.30
CA ASP A 32 -2.94 -7.05 -14.71
C ASP A 32 -3.17 -5.58 -15.09
N MET A 33 -3.80 -4.78 -14.22
CA MET A 33 -3.91 -3.33 -14.43
C MET A 33 -2.53 -2.67 -14.49
N MET A 34 -1.58 -3.09 -13.65
CA MET A 34 -0.21 -2.56 -13.67
C MET A 34 0.54 -2.92 -14.96
N LEU A 35 0.41 -4.16 -15.44
CA LEU A 35 1.00 -4.58 -16.72
C LEU A 35 0.42 -3.76 -17.88
N GLN A 36 -0.90 -3.57 -17.91
CA GLN A 36 -1.58 -2.73 -18.91
C GLN A 36 -1.14 -1.26 -18.83
N ALA A 37 -0.98 -0.71 -17.62
CA ALA A 37 -0.51 0.66 -17.43
C ALA A 37 0.92 0.87 -17.96
N VAL A 38 1.76 -0.17 -17.92
CA VAL A 38 3.13 -0.15 -18.47
C VAL A 38 3.15 -0.49 -19.98
N GLY A 39 2.05 -1.02 -20.52
CA GLY A 39 1.91 -1.42 -21.93
C GLY A 39 2.52 -2.79 -22.22
N ILE A 40 2.53 -3.70 -21.25
CA ILE A 40 3.04 -5.06 -21.43
C ILE A 40 1.90 -5.93 -21.93
N SER A 41 2.06 -6.50 -23.13
CA SER A 41 1.12 -7.45 -23.74
C SER A 41 1.32 -8.86 -23.16
N GLY A 42 0.87 -9.06 -21.91
CA GLY A 42 0.93 -10.34 -21.20
C GLY A 42 0.03 -10.34 -19.97
N SER A 43 -0.35 -11.53 -19.50
CA SER A 43 -1.05 -11.71 -18.22
C SER A 43 -0.04 -11.89 -17.10
N PHE A 44 -0.33 -11.35 -15.92
CA PHE A 44 0.47 -11.68 -14.75
C PHE A 44 0.42 -13.20 -14.52
N SER A 45 1.52 -13.79 -14.05
CA SER A 45 1.60 -15.25 -13.86
C SER A 45 1.92 -15.62 -12.42
N ASN A 46 2.60 -14.75 -11.69
CA ASN A 46 3.15 -15.05 -10.36
C ASN A 46 2.17 -14.72 -9.21
N TYR A 47 0.92 -15.18 -9.33
CA TYR A 47 -0.19 -14.84 -8.42
C TYR A 47 0.05 -15.30 -6.97
N ASP A 48 0.69 -16.44 -6.76
CA ASP A 48 1.00 -16.96 -5.43
C ASP A 48 1.98 -16.05 -4.68
N GLN A 49 3.00 -15.54 -5.38
CA GLN A 49 3.94 -14.59 -4.81
C GLN A 49 3.25 -13.25 -4.54
N ALA A 50 2.42 -12.76 -5.47
CA ALA A 50 1.65 -11.54 -5.28
C ALA A 50 0.68 -11.62 -4.10
N LYS A 51 0.05 -12.78 -3.86
CA LYS A 51 -0.82 -13.01 -2.70
C LYS A 51 -0.03 -12.96 -1.40
N THR A 52 1.12 -13.63 -1.35
CA THR A 52 2.00 -13.63 -0.17
C THR A 52 2.44 -12.21 0.19
N TRP A 53 2.96 -11.47 -0.78
CA TRP A 53 3.41 -10.09 -0.57
C TRP A 53 2.26 -9.12 -0.31
N GLY A 54 1.08 -9.36 -0.90
CA GLY A 54 -0.14 -8.61 -0.59
C GLY A 54 -0.56 -8.77 0.87
N ILE A 55 -0.47 -9.99 1.43
CA ILE A 55 -0.72 -10.22 2.86
C ILE A 55 0.30 -9.47 3.72
N VAL A 56 1.59 -9.52 3.37
CA VAL A 56 2.64 -8.78 4.08
C VAL A 56 2.37 -7.26 4.05
N ALA A 57 1.99 -6.72 2.89
CA ALA A 57 1.62 -5.31 2.73
C ALA A 57 0.40 -4.93 3.57
N CYS A 58 -0.64 -5.77 3.59
CA CYS A 58 -1.82 -5.60 4.44
C CYS A 58 -1.45 -5.55 5.92
N VAL A 59 -0.63 -6.50 6.38
CA VAL A 59 -0.19 -6.54 7.79
C VAL A 59 0.61 -5.27 8.12
N ALA A 60 1.52 -4.84 7.24
CA ALA A 60 2.29 -3.62 7.43
C ALA A 60 1.40 -2.37 7.52
N LEU A 61 0.37 -2.25 6.67
CA LEU A 61 -0.59 -1.15 6.71
C LEU A 61 -1.41 -1.15 8.00
N ILE A 62 -1.93 -2.31 8.42
CA ILE A 62 -2.75 -2.43 9.63
C ILE A 62 -1.91 -2.06 10.86
N VAL A 63 -0.74 -2.67 11.01
CA VAL A 63 0.16 -2.40 12.15
C VAL A 63 0.61 -0.94 12.14
N GLY A 64 0.95 -0.42 10.97
CA GLY A 64 1.38 0.96 10.82
C GLY A 64 0.30 1.98 11.16
N TRP A 65 -0.94 1.74 10.72
CA TRP A 65 -2.08 2.58 11.07
C TRP A 65 -2.39 2.51 12.57
N LEU A 66 -2.37 1.32 13.17
CA LEU A 66 -2.59 1.16 14.62
C LEU A 66 -1.52 1.89 15.45
N ALA A 67 -0.25 1.78 15.06
CA ALA A 67 0.84 2.51 15.70
C ALA A 67 0.66 4.03 15.57
N THR A 68 0.29 4.49 14.38
CA THR A 68 0.04 5.92 14.10
C THR A 68 -1.16 6.45 14.90
N ALA A 69 -2.24 5.68 14.98
CA ALA A 69 -3.43 6.01 15.76
C ALA A 69 -3.12 6.07 17.26
N ALA A 70 -2.45 5.05 17.80
CA ALA A 70 -2.05 5.01 19.21
C ALA A 70 -1.17 6.21 19.57
N TRP A 71 -0.15 6.51 18.73
CA TRP A 71 0.72 7.66 18.96
C TRP A 71 -0.03 8.99 18.91
N THR A 72 -0.93 9.15 17.96
CA THR A 72 -1.77 10.35 17.81
C THR A 72 -2.63 10.55 19.06
N VAL A 73 -3.31 9.50 19.53
CA VAL A 73 -4.15 9.55 20.75
C VAL A 73 -3.32 9.87 21.98
N LEU A 74 -2.17 9.23 22.18
CA LEU A 74 -1.28 9.50 23.31
C LEU A 74 -0.79 10.96 23.33
N ARG A 75 -0.52 11.53 22.15
CA ARG A 75 -0.04 12.91 21.98
C ARG A 75 -1.15 13.93 22.22
N LEU A 76 -2.38 13.62 21.78
CA LEU A 76 -3.57 14.43 22.05
C LEU A 76 -3.91 14.48 23.54
N ARG A 77 -3.76 13.36 24.27
CA ARG A 77 -3.93 13.32 25.75
C ARG A 77 -2.93 14.20 26.49
N ARG A 78 -1.75 14.42 25.92
CA ARG A 78 -0.71 15.31 26.45
C ARG A 78 -0.84 16.78 25.98
N GLY A 79 -1.92 17.14 25.29
CA GLY A 79 -2.18 18.50 24.83
C GLY A 79 -1.25 19.02 23.73
N ARG A 80 -0.48 18.14 23.06
CA ARG A 80 0.45 18.54 22.00
C ARG A 80 -0.19 18.49 20.61
N LEU A 81 0.30 19.33 19.70
CA LEU A 81 0.00 19.28 18.26
C LEU A 81 0.31 17.88 17.71
N ALA A 82 -0.68 17.27 17.08
CA ALA A 82 -0.63 15.89 16.58
C ALA A 82 -1.08 15.73 15.12
N TRP A 83 -1.48 16.81 14.43
CA TRP A 83 -2.04 16.73 13.07
C TRP A 83 -1.06 16.18 12.03
N TRP A 84 0.25 16.40 12.19
CA TRP A 84 1.26 15.90 11.25
C TRP A 84 1.52 14.40 11.40
N VAL A 85 1.23 13.82 12.58
CA VAL A 85 1.56 12.42 12.89
C VAL A 85 0.78 11.44 11.99
N PRO A 86 -0.55 11.58 11.81
CA PRO A 86 -1.32 10.79 10.86
C PRO A 86 -0.80 10.89 9.42
N VAL A 87 -0.39 12.09 8.99
CA VAL A 87 0.10 12.32 7.62
C VAL A 87 1.41 11.57 7.40
N LEU A 88 2.36 11.73 8.31
CA LEU A 88 3.68 11.10 8.22
C LEU A 88 3.59 9.58 8.33
N GLY A 89 2.76 9.06 9.26
CA GLY A 89 2.50 7.63 9.36
C GLY A 89 1.87 7.07 8.09
N GLY A 90 0.81 7.72 7.59
CA GLY A 90 0.15 7.33 6.34
C GLY A 90 1.13 7.27 5.17
N ALA A 91 1.94 8.30 4.96
CA ALA A 91 2.93 8.35 3.89
C ALA A 91 3.93 7.19 3.99
N VAL A 92 4.52 6.97 5.16
CA VAL A 92 5.55 5.92 5.36
C VAL A 92 4.99 4.52 5.11
N PHE A 93 3.83 4.20 5.67
CA PHE A 93 3.28 2.84 5.56
C PHE A 93 2.66 2.56 4.19
N VAL A 94 2.09 3.58 3.52
CA VAL A 94 1.66 3.43 2.12
C VAL A 94 2.86 3.18 1.22
N THR A 95 3.94 3.96 1.36
CA THR A 95 5.18 3.72 0.59
C THR A 95 5.75 2.34 0.85
N LEU A 96 5.77 1.88 2.11
CA LEU A 96 6.24 0.55 2.46
C LEU A 96 5.38 -0.54 1.78
N ALA A 97 4.06 -0.40 1.82
CA ALA A 97 3.14 -1.33 1.16
C ALA A 97 3.34 -1.36 -0.36
N THR A 98 3.56 -0.20 -1.00
CA THR A 98 3.90 -0.12 -2.42
C THR A 98 5.19 -0.87 -2.72
N ILE A 99 6.24 -0.70 -1.92
CA ILE A 99 7.51 -1.42 -2.09
C ILE A 99 7.31 -2.93 -1.98
N CYS A 100 6.50 -3.40 -1.02
CA CYS A 100 6.16 -4.82 -0.91
C CYS A 100 5.51 -5.37 -2.19
N MET A 101 4.63 -4.59 -2.83
CA MET A 101 3.95 -4.98 -4.07
C MET A 101 4.84 -4.91 -5.32
N MET A 102 5.94 -4.16 -5.27
CA MET A 102 6.92 -4.13 -6.37
C MET A 102 7.71 -5.44 -6.48
N VAL A 103 7.94 -6.14 -5.37
CA VAL A 103 8.69 -7.41 -5.37
C VAL A 103 8.06 -8.46 -6.30
N PRO A 104 6.77 -8.83 -6.16
CA PRO A 104 6.13 -9.80 -7.06
C PRO A 104 5.97 -9.28 -8.50
N PHE A 105 5.90 -7.95 -8.69
CA PHE A 105 5.79 -7.36 -10.02
C PHE A 105 7.09 -7.53 -10.81
N PHE A 106 8.23 -7.16 -10.22
CA PHE A 106 9.53 -7.27 -10.90
C PHE A 106 10.06 -8.70 -11.01
N SER A 107 9.56 -9.63 -10.19
CA SER A 107 9.86 -11.05 -10.33
C SER A 107 8.97 -11.78 -11.34
N ASP A 108 7.97 -11.11 -11.93
CA ASP A 108 7.07 -11.75 -12.89
C ASP A 108 7.77 -11.97 -14.25
N PRO A 109 7.67 -13.18 -14.82
CA PRO A 109 8.24 -13.50 -16.14
C PRO A 109 7.83 -12.56 -17.27
N ALA A 110 6.61 -12.02 -17.29
CA ALA A 110 6.17 -11.07 -18.31
C ALA A 110 6.93 -9.74 -18.19
N VAL A 111 7.18 -9.27 -16.96
CA VAL A 111 7.96 -8.05 -16.71
C VAL A 111 9.43 -8.27 -17.07
N VAL A 112 10.02 -9.40 -16.66
CA VAL A 112 11.42 -9.72 -16.96
C VAL A 112 11.64 -9.87 -18.48
N SER A 113 10.73 -10.52 -19.20
CA SER A 113 10.82 -10.67 -20.66
C SER A 113 10.64 -9.34 -21.40
N PHE A 114 9.77 -8.44 -20.91
CA PHE A 114 9.67 -7.08 -21.42
C PHE A 114 10.95 -6.27 -21.21
N LEU A 115 11.54 -6.32 -20.01
CA LEU A 115 12.81 -5.64 -19.69
C LEU A 115 13.97 -6.15 -20.53
N ASN A 116 13.99 -7.44 -20.86
CA ASN A 116 14.96 -8.06 -21.76
C ASN A 116 14.68 -7.79 -23.25
N GLY A 117 13.65 -7.00 -23.58
CA GLY A 117 13.29 -6.64 -24.95
C GLY A 117 12.62 -7.75 -25.76
N GLN A 118 12.18 -8.83 -25.12
CA GLN A 118 11.51 -9.96 -25.78
C GLN A 118 10.02 -9.74 -26.01
N LEU A 119 9.37 -8.93 -25.17
CA LEU A 119 7.99 -8.47 -25.37
C LEU A 119 8.00 -7.03 -25.91
N LYS A 120 7.25 -6.79 -26.99
CA LYS A 120 7.01 -5.44 -27.52
C LYS A 120 5.78 -4.81 -26.84
N LYS A 121 5.82 -3.48 -26.71
CA LYS A 121 4.65 -2.66 -26.35
C LYS A 121 3.45 -2.95 -27.25
#